data_AF-A0A7J9JCC1-F1
#
_entry.id   AF-A0A7J9JCC1-F1
#
_cell.length_a   1.000
_cell.length_b   1.000
_cell.length_c   1.000
_cell.angle_alpha   90.00
_cell.angle_beta   90.00
_cell.angle_gamma   90.00
#
_symmetry.space_group_name_H-M   'P 1'
#
loop_
_entity.id
_entity.type
_entity.pdbx_description
1 polymer ?
#
loop_
_entity_poly.entity_id
_entity_poly.type
_entity_poly.pdbx_seq_one_letter_code
_entity_poly.pdbx_strand_id
1 'polypeptide(L)'
;MQFSGFFSAAMMMIVLSPSLQSFPPAEAIRSSHLDSYIRLPSFQVSTSPDSQDDRFSFRKAFEFRNANECGFADHETTGVCDPTLVHVAITLDVQYLRGSIAAVHSILQHSLCPENVFFHFLVSETDMETLVRSTFPQLKFKVYYFDPEIVRNLISSSVRQALEQPLNYARNYLADLLEPCVRRVIYLDSDLVFVDNISKLWSTNLRSRTIGAPEYCHANFTKYFTNSFWSDDRFSGTFRGRKPCYFNTGVMVIDLVRWRRAGFTRRIE
;
A
#
# COMPACT_ATOMS: atom_id res chain seq x y z
N MET A 1 11.72 25.78 54.70
CA MET A 1 11.11 25.02 53.58
C MET A 1 11.96 25.27 52.35
N GLN A 2 12.88 24.37 52.04
CA GLN A 2 13.63 24.33 50.77
C GLN A 2 13.07 23.15 50.00
N PHE A 3 12.41 23.41 48.87
CA PHE A 3 11.96 22.36 47.95
C PHE A 3 13.05 22.09 46.93
N SER A 4 13.39 20.80 46.83
CA SER A 4 14.45 20.24 46.03
C SER A 4 14.16 20.35 44.53
N GLY A 5 15.21 20.62 43.77
CA GLY A 5 15.23 20.47 42.33
C GLY A 5 15.31 19.00 41.96
N PHE A 6 14.28 18.52 41.28
CA PHE A 6 14.34 17.38 40.37
C PHE A 6 13.55 17.76 39.12
N PHE A 7 14.12 18.67 38.33
CA PHE A 7 13.70 18.82 36.94
C PHE A 7 14.24 17.62 36.18
N SER A 8 13.31 16.75 35.80
CA SER A 8 13.54 15.49 35.09
C SER A 8 14.32 15.75 33.79
N ALA A 9 15.54 15.23 33.73
CA ALA A 9 16.41 15.20 32.55
C ALA A 9 15.77 14.52 31.32
N ALA A 10 14.61 13.87 31.49
CA ALA A 10 13.87 13.22 30.41
C ALA A 10 13.20 14.21 29.44
N MET A 11 12.88 15.44 29.85
CA MET A 11 12.23 16.42 28.96
C MET A 11 13.21 17.27 28.12
N MET A 12 14.49 17.30 28.49
CA MET A 12 15.51 18.10 27.78
C MET A 12 16.21 17.32 26.65
N MET A 13 15.96 16.01 26.53
CA MET A 13 16.52 15.16 25.47
C MET A 13 15.66 15.12 24.18
N ILE A 14 14.47 15.71 24.18
CA ILE A 14 13.58 15.73 22.99
C ILE A 14 13.90 16.92 22.07
N VAL A 15 14.64 17.94 22.53
CA VAL A 15 14.85 19.19 21.76
C VAL A 15 16.25 19.31 21.14
N LEU A 16 17.19 18.39 21.42
CA LEU A 16 18.59 18.51 20.96
C LEU A 16 19.17 17.25 20.28
N SER A 17 18.34 16.33 19.81
CA SER A 17 18.80 15.29 18.87
C SER A 17 18.39 15.67 17.46
N PRO A 18 19.28 16.30 16.64
CA PRO A 18 19.07 16.27 15.20
C PRO A 18 19.20 14.79 14.80
N SER A 19 18.07 14.19 14.45
CA SER A 19 17.96 12.81 14.01
C SER A 19 18.73 12.64 12.69
N LEU A 20 20.05 12.54 12.78
CA LEU A 20 20.96 12.04 11.75
C LEU A 20 20.89 10.52 11.68
N GLN A 21 19.68 9.97 11.77
CA GLN A 21 19.39 8.61 11.35
C GLN A 21 18.78 8.72 9.96
N SER A 22 19.64 8.77 8.96
CA SER A 22 19.26 8.37 7.61
C SER A 22 18.85 6.91 7.68
N PHE A 23 17.56 6.64 7.86
CA PHE A 23 17.03 5.32 7.62
C PHE A 23 17.40 4.95 6.18
N PRO A 24 17.97 3.75 5.91
CA PRO A 24 18.11 3.29 4.54
C PRO A 24 16.73 3.36 3.86
N PRO A 25 16.67 3.66 2.55
CA PRO A 25 15.40 3.69 1.83
C PRO A 25 14.67 2.39 2.13
N ALA A 26 13.43 2.47 2.62
CA ALA A 26 12.63 1.35 3.13
C ALA A 26 12.98 0.05 2.40
N GLU A 27 13.85 -0.74 3.02
CA GLU A 27 14.10 -2.10 2.59
C GLU A 27 12.80 -2.83 2.93
N ALA A 28 12.12 -3.38 1.92
CA ALA A 28 11.01 -4.28 2.17
C ALA A 28 11.55 -5.39 3.07
N ILE A 29 11.16 -5.37 4.36
CA ILE A 29 11.63 -6.33 5.34
C ILE A 29 10.99 -7.67 4.99
N ARG A 30 11.69 -8.47 4.18
CA ARG A 30 11.32 -9.87 3.95
C ARG A 30 11.87 -10.69 5.12
N SER A 31 10.98 -11.35 5.86
CA SER A 31 11.40 -12.37 6.83
C SER A 31 11.89 -13.61 6.06
N SER A 32 13.19 -13.85 6.07
CA SER A 32 13.90 -14.80 5.19
C SER A 32 13.76 -16.28 5.55
N HIS A 33 12.71 -16.72 6.26
CA HIS A 33 12.66 -18.09 6.80
C HIS A 33 11.32 -18.85 6.70
N LEU A 34 10.42 -18.53 5.75
CA LEU A 34 9.09 -19.15 5.76
C LEU A 34 8.53 -19.65 4.41
N ASP A 35 9.40 -20.08 3.49
CA ASP A 35 9.02 -20.34 2.09
C ASP A 35 8.53 -21.77 1.74
N SER A 36 8.14 -22.65 2.69
CA SER A 36 7.86 -24.06 2.30
C SER A 36 6.58 -24.75 2.78
N TYR A 37 5.65 -24.14 3.53
CA TYR A 37 4.51 -24.92 4.08
C TYR A 37 3.10 -24.30 4.11
N ILE A 38 2.83 -23.14 3.50
CA ILE A 38 1.48 -22.55 3.58
C ILE A 38 0.67 -22.89 2.33
N ARG A 39 0.06 -24.08 2.31
CA ARG A 39 -1.23 -24.29 1.63
C ARG A 39 -2.31 -24.05 2.67
N LEU A 40 -3.14 -23.04 2.47
CA LEU A 40 -4.34 -22.80 3.30
C LEU A 40 -5.24 -24.04 3.24
N PRO A 41 -5.54 -24.72 4.36
CA PRO A 41 -6.73 -25.53 4.45
C PRO A 41 -7.94 -24.58 4.39
N SER A 42 -8.98 -24.98 3.66
CA SER A 42 -10.29 -24.32 3.68
C SER A 42 -10.70 -23.96 5.10
N PHE A 43 -10.97 -22.66 5.36
CA PHE A 43 -11.46 -22.12 6.63
C PHE A 43 -12.70 -22.90 7.10
N GLN A 44 -12.48 -23.89 7.96
CA GLN A 44 -13.52 -24.51 8.77
C GLN A 44 -13.28 -24.05 10.20
N VAL A 45 -14.32 -23.48 10.83
CA VAL A 45 -14.29 -23.10 12.24
C VAL A 45 -14.20 -24.38 13.07
N SER A 46 -12.98 -24.87 13.32
CA SER A 46 -12.72 -26.01 14.18
C SER A 46 -12.41 -25.53 15.61
N THR A 47 -13.29 -25.90 16.54
CA THR A 47 -13.08 -25.78 17.98
C THR A 47 -12.07 -26.84 18.44
N SER A 48 -10.77 -26.57 18.32
CA SER A 48 -9.72 -27.41 18.91
C SER A 48 -8.52 -26.53 19.31
N PRO A 49 -7.93 -26.70 20.52
CA PRO A 49 -7.08 -25.65 21.11
C PRO A 49 -5.61 -25.67 20.66
N ASP A 50 -5.23 -26.45 19.64
CA ASP A 50 -3.81 -26.65 19.31
C ASP A 50 -3.57 -26.93 17.81
N SER A 51 -3.94 -25.97 16.97
CA SER A 51 -3.62 -26.01 15.54
C SER A 51 -3.02 -24.68 15.10
N GLN A 52 -2.13 -24.71 14.10
CA GLN A 52 -1.43 -23.54 13.53
C GLN A 52 -2.36 -22.47 12.90
N ASP A 53 -3.66 -22.59 13.10
CA ASP A 53 -4.76 -21.77 12.57
C ASP A 53 -4.86 -20.38 13.23
N ASP A 54 -4.22 -20.19 14.39
CA ASP A 54 -4.22 -18.91 15.12
C ASP A 54 -3.29 -17.84 14.50
N ARG A 55 -2.50 -18.19 13.47
CA ARG A 55 -1.44 -17.30 12.96
C ARG A 55 -1.99 -16.04 12.27
N PHE A 56 -3.21 -16.09 11.76
CA PHE A 56 -3.87 -14.98 11.05
C PHE A 56 -5.32 -14.76 11.53
N SER A 57 -5.53 -14.83 12.85
CA SER A 57 -6.78 -14.38 13.47
C SER A 57 -6.68 -12.89 13.79
N PHE A 58 -7.53 -12.07 13.17
CA PHE A 58 -7.64 -10.64 13.47
C PHE A 58 -8.89 -10.38 14.30
N ARG A 59 -8.76 -9.44 15.25
CA ARG A 59 -9.94 -8.95 15.98
C ARG A 59 -10.85 -8.24 15.00
N LYS A 60 -12.13 -8.59 15.05
CA LYS A 60 -13.18 -7.85 14.34
C LYS A 60 -13.11 -6.38 14.72
N ALA A 61 -13.02 -5.52 13.72
CA ALA A 61 -12.96 -4.09 13.89
C ALA A 61 -14.31 -3.54 14.38
N PHE A 62 -14.24 -2.39 15.05
CA PHE A 62 -15.43 -1.62 15.40
C PHE A 62 -16.10 -1.07 14.14
N GLU A 63 -17.35 -0.64 14.30
CA GLU A 63 -18.06 0.08 13.26
C GLU A 63 -17.49 1.50 13.10
N PHE A 64 -17.17 1.87 11.87
CA PHE A 64 -16.69 3.21 11.52
C PHE A 64 -17.81 3.95 10.81
N ARG A 65 -18.18 5.13 11.33
CA ARG A 65 -19.29 5.94 10.81
C ARG A 65 -18.80 7.25 10.22
N ASN A 66 -19.48 7.70 9.17
CA ASN A 66 -19.31 9.04 8.63
C ASN A 66 -19.65 10.11 9.67
N ALA A 67 -18.90 11.21 9.65
CA ALA A 67 -19.29 12.43 10.34
C ALA A 67 -20.51 13.08 9.66
N ASN A 68 -21.19 13.99 10.37
CA ASN A 68 -22.41 14.64 9.89
C ASN A 68 -22.18 15.50 8.63
N GLU A 69 -20.95 15.95 8.41
CA GLU A 69 -20.55 16.79 7.27
C GLU A 69 -20.25 15.98 6.00
N CYS A 70 -20.29 14.65 6.07
CA CYS A 70 -20.09 13.79 4.91
C CYS A 70 -21.27 13.92 3.95
N GLY A 71 -20.99 14.23 2.68
CA GLY A 71 -22.01 14.31 1.65
C GLY A 71 -22.77 12.99 1.54
N PHE A 72 -24.10 13.06 1.57
CA PHE A 72 -24.97 11.92 1.30
C PHE A 72 -24.86 11.55 -0.18
N ALA A 73 -24.53 10.29 -0.47
CA ALA A 73 -24.66 9.77 -1.83
C ALA A 73 -26.17 9.70 -2.15
N ASP A 74 -26.58 10.30 -3.27
CA ASP A 74 -27.91 10.05 -3.82
C ASP A 74 -28.05 8.55 -4.09
N HIS A 75 -29.12 7.94 -3.59
CA HIS A 75 -29.38 6.49 -3.58
C HIS A 75 -29.44 5.83 -4.98
N GLU A 76 -29.25 6.57 -6.08
CA GLU A 76 -29.37 6.05 -7.45
C GLU A 76 -28.15 5.25 -7.91
N THR A 77 -26.94 5.51 -7.40
CA THR A 77 -25.73 4.73 -7.73
C THR A 77 -25.21 3.98 -6.51
N THR A 78 -25.59 2.71 -6.39
CA THR A 78 -25.02 1.81 -5.36
C THR A 78 -23.89 0.96 -5.97
N GLY A 79 -22.76 0.87 -5.28
CA GLY A 79 -21.64 0.00 -5.65
C GLY A 79 -20.34 0.74 -6.02
N VAL A 80 -19.41 0.03 -6.65
CA VAL A 80 -18.04 0.53 -6.95
C VAL A 80 -17.99 1.73 -7.90
N CYS A 81 -19.09 2.05 -8.60
CA CYS A 81 -19.14 3.17 -9.54
C CYS A 81 -19.73 4.46 -8.93
N ASP A 82 -20.03 4.49 -7.63
CA ASP A 82 -20.51 5.69 -6.94
C ASP A 82 -19.43 6.80 -7.00
N PRO A 83 -19.73 7.97 -7.60
CA PRO A 83 -18.77 9.04 -7.80
C PRO A 83 -18.33 9.74 -6.51
N THR A 84 -19.01 9.49 -5.38
CA THR A 84 -18.68 10.06 -4.07
C THR A 84 -17.60 9.27 -3.33
N LEU A 85 -17.23 8.09 -3.83
CA LEU A 85 -16.27 7.20 -3.19
C LEU A 85 -14.82 7.66 -3.32
N VAL A 86 -14.06 7.46 -2.24
CA VAL A 86 -12.60 7.50 -2.25
C VAL A 86 -12.09 6.09 -2.52
N HIS A 87 -11.56 5.87 -3.71
CA HIS A 87 -11.03 4.57 -4.12
C HIS A 87 -9.60 4.38 -3.62
N VAL A 88 -9.38 3.31 -2.87
CA VAL A 88 -8.07 2.91 -2.33
C VAL A 88 -7.72 1.51 -2.84
N ALA A 89 -6.58 1.35 -3.48
CA ALA A 89 -6.06 0.05 -3.90
C ALA A 89 -4.89 -0.37 -3.03
N ILE A 90 -4.86 -1.64 -2.62
CA ILE A 90 -3.81 -2.23 -1.79
C ILE A 90 -3.59 -3.68 -2.20
N THR A 91 -2.36 -4.14 -2.20
CA THR A 91 -2.05 -5.56 -2.38
C THR A 91 -2.32 -6.34 -1.09
N LEU A 92 -2.72 -7.59 -1.24
CA LEU A 92 -3.03 -8.46 -0.12
C LEU A 92 -2.44 -9.85 -0.36
N ASP A 93 -1.47 -10.19 0.47
CA ASP A 93 -0.85 -11.51 0.54
C ASP A 93 -0.54 -11.86 2.00
N VAL A 94 -0.31 -13.14 2.25
CA VAL A 94 -0.12 -13.69 3.60
C VAL A 94 1.11 -13.11 4.30
N GLN A 95 2.17 -12.74 3.56
CA GLN A 95 3.41 -12.22 4.13
C GLN A 95 3.22 -10.81 4.69
N TYR A 96 2.45 -9.98 3.98
CA TYR A 96 2.22 -8.58 4.35
C TYR A 96 0.86 -8.31 4.99
N LEU A 97 0.06 -9.35 5.22
CA LEU A 97 -1.31 -9.28 5.70
C LEU A 97 -1.49 -8.40 6.94
N ARG A 98 -0.60 -8.51 7.93
CA ARG A 98 -0.65 -7.70 9.15
C ARG A 98 -0.53 -6.21 8.86
N GLY A 99 0.34 -5.86 7.92
CA GLY A 99 0.50 -4.49 7.44
C GLY A 99 -0.76 -4.00 6.74
N SER A 100 -1.30 -4.78 5.79
CA SER A 100 -2.52 -4.40 5.06
C SER A 100 -3.71 -4.19 6.00
N ILE A 101 -3.89 -5.04 7.01
CA ILE A 101 -4.95 -4.87 8.02
C ILE A 101 -4.73 -3.60 8.85
N ALA A 102 -3.49 -3.31 9.27
CA ALA A 102 -3.17 -2.07 9.99
C ALA A 102 -3.40 -0.81 9.14
N ALA A 103 -3.04 -0.86 7.85
CA ALA A 103 -3.27 0.21 6.89
C ALA A 103 -4.78 0.49 6.73
N VAL A 104 -5.59 -0.56 6.47
CA VAL A 104 -7.05 -0.43 6.36
C VAL A 104 -7.65 0.15 7.64
N HIS A 105 -7.27 -0.39 8.81
CA HIS A 105 -7.79 0.08 10.09
C HIS A 105 -7.44 1.56 10.34
N SER A 106 -6.18 1.95 10.11
CA SER A 106 -5.74 3.34 10.32
C SER A 106 -6.41 4.31 9.35
N ILE A 107 -6.64 3.92 8.10
CA ILE A 107 -7.42 4.73 7.14
C ILE A 107 -8.84 4.95 7.67
N LEU A 108 -9.54 3.89 8.07
CA LEU A 108 -10.90 4.00 8.58
C LEU A 108 -10.97 4.83 9.87
N GLN A 109 -10.00 4.65 10.77
CA GLN A 109 -9.94 5.35 12.05
C GLN A 109 -9.68 6.86 11.90
N HIS A 110 -8.88 7.27 10.92
CA HIS A 110 -8.47 8.67 10.74
C HIS A 110 -9.24 9.40 9.64
N SER A 111 -10.13 8.72 8.91
CA SER A 111 -11.00 9.34 7.90
C SER A 111 -12.20 10.02 8.53
N LEU A 112 -12.57 11.19 8.01
CA LEU A 112 -13.82 11.88 8.39
C LEU A 112 -15.07 11.12 7.90
N CYS A 113 -14.95 10.49 6.72
CA CYS A 113 -16.03 9.77 6.06
C CYS A 113 -15.62 8.33 5.71
N PRO A 114 -15.38 7.46 6.71
CA PRO A 114 -14.88 6.10 6.47
C PRO A 114 -15.85 5.23 5.66
N GLU A 115 -17.16 5.46 5.72
CA GLU A 115 -18.16 4.71 4.93
C GLU A 115 -18.13 5.10 3.43
N ASN A 116 -17.43 6.17 3.07
CA ASN A 116 -17.22 6.61 1.69
C ASN A 116 -15.89 6.09 1.09
N VAL A 117 -15.11 5.30 1.85
CA VAL A 117 -13.87 4.70 1.34
C VAL A 117 -14.20 3.33 0.75
N PHE A 118 -13.75 3.10 -0.49
CA PHE A 118 -13.91 1.82 -1.18
C PHE A 118 -12.54 1.18 -1.42
N PHE A 119 -12.35 -0.04 -0.93
CA PHE A 119 -11.07 -0.75 -1.04
C PHE A 119 -11.06 -1.73 -2.23
N HIS A 120 -10.01 -1.67 -3.03
CA HIS A 120 -9.69 -2.62 -4.08
C HIS A 120 -8.49 -3.47 -3.62
N PHE A 121 -8.74 -4.71 -3.24
CA PHE A 121 -7.68 -5.63 -2.82
C PHE A 121 -7.16 -6.40 -4.03
N LEU A 122 -5.87 -6.28 -4.31
CA LEU A 122 -5.19 -7.04 -5.36
C LEU A 122 -4.55 -8.28 -4.73
N VAL A 123 -4.90 -9.47 -5.20
CA VAL A 123 -4.43 -10.74 -4.63
C VAL A 123 -3.82 -11.62 -5.71
N SER A 124 -2.84 -12.44 -5.34
CA SER A 124 -2.33 -13.55 -6.18
C SER A 124 -2.84 -14.92 -5.72
N GLU A 125 -3.52 -14.97 -4.58
CA GLU A 125 -4.04 -16.19 -3.95
C GLU A 125 -5.54 -16.05 -3.65
N THR A 126 -6.24 -17.18 -3.58
CA THR A 126 -7.68 -17.22 -3.26
C THR A 126 -7.90 -17.07 -1.75
N ASP A 127 -9.17 -16.91 -1.33
CA ASP A 127 -9.62 -16.97 0.08
C ASP A 127 -9.30 -15.76 0.99
N MET A 128 -8.70 -14.70 0.45
CA MET A 128 -8.47 -13.47 1.22
C MET A 128 -9.74 -12.65 1.49
N GLU A 129 -10.80 -12.82 0.70
CA GLU A 129 -12.07 -12.11 0.89
C GLU A 129 -12.72 -12.43 2.24
N THR A 130 -12.77 -13.72 2.62
CA THR A 130 -13.39 -14.17 3.87
C THR A 130 -12.70 -13.56 5.08
N LEU A 131 -11.37 -13.48 5.04
CA LEU A 131 -10.57 -12.87 6.09
C LEU A 131 -10.83 -11.35 6.23
N VAL A 132 -10.86 -10.62 5.11
CA VAL A 132 -11.16 -9.19 5.14
C VAL A 132 -12.59 -8.96 5.64
N ARG A 133 -13.55 -9.76 5.20
CA ARG A 133 -14.96 -9.67 5.63
C ARG A 133 -15.12 -10.00 7.11
N SER A 134 -14.40 -10.99 7.66
CA SER A 134 -14.46 -11.32 9.09
C SER A 134 -13.85 -10.23 9.96
N THR A 135 -12.78 -9.59 9.47
CA THR A 135 -12.08 -8.50 10.17
C THR A 135 -12.83 -7.18 10.09
N PHE A 136 -13.36 -6.82 8.91
CA PHE A 136 -14.08 -5.57 8.65
C PHE A 136 -15.45 -5.82 7.99
N PRO A 137 -16.48 -6.21 8.75
CA PRO A 137 -17.75 -6.66 8.16
C PRO A 137 -18.52 -5.63 7.34
N GLN A 138 -18.29 -4.34 7.61
CA GLN A 138 -18.97 -3.23 6.93
C GLN A 138 -18.11 -2.54 5.87
N LEU A 139 -16.90 -3.06 5.65
CA LEU A 139 -16.00 -2.50 4.65
C LEU A 139 -16.62 -2.64 3.26
N LYS A 140 -16.67 -1.53 2.53
CA LYS A 140 -16.95 -1.56 1.09
C LYS A 140 -15.67 -1.94 0.38
N PHE A 141 -15.63 -3.14 -0.20
CA PHE A 141 -14.46 -3.59 -0.93
C PHE A 141 -14.80 -4.56 -2.05
N LYS A 142 -13.83 -4.73 -2.96
CA LYS A 142 -13.81 -5.79 -3.96
C LYS A 142 -12.39 -6.37 -4.06
N VAL A 143 -12.32 -7.68 -4.28
CA VAL A 143 -11.06 -8.41 -4.50
C VAL A 143 -10.86 -8.63 -6.00
N TYR A 144 -9.64 -8.41 -6.47
CA TYR A 144 -9.22 -8.56 -7.85
C TYR A 144 -8.04 -9.52 -7.89
N TYR A 145 -8.20 -10.60 -8.64
CA TYR A 145 -7.11 -11.54 -8.89
C TYR A 145 -6.12 -10.93 -9.89
N PHE A 146 -4.85 -10.92 -9.54
CA PHE A 146 -3.75 -10.54 -10.41
C PHE A 146 -2.95 -11.77 -10.79
N ASP A 147 -2.96 -12.12 -12.08
CA ASP A 147 -2.19 -13.25 -12.60
C ASP A 147 -0.69 -12.92 -12.59
N PRO A 148 0.13 -13.61 -11.78
CA PRO A 148 1.56 -13.34 -11.69
C PRO A 148 2.32 -13.64 -12.99
N GLU A 149 1.78 -14.48 -13.88
CA GLU A 149 2.46 -14.85 -15.14
C GLU A 149 2.60 -13.67 -16.11
N ILE A 150 1.71 -12.68 -16.02
CA ILE A 150 1.74 -11.48 -16.87
C ILE A 150 3.07 -10.73 -16.73
N VAL A 151 3.62 -10.67 -15.52
CA VAL A 151 4.85 -9.91 -15.23
C VAL A 151 6.09 -10.78 -15.00
N ARG A 152 5.94 -12.09 -14.80
CA ARG A 152 7.05 -12.99 -14.42
C ARG A 152 8.26 -12.85 -15.35
N ASN A 153 8.03 -12.71 -16.65
CA ASN A 153 9.10 -12.57 -17.66
C ASN A 153 9.60 -11.13 -17.88
N LEU A 154 8.94 -10.14 -17.25
CA LEU A 154 9.30 -8.72 -17.33
C LEU A 154 10.16 -8.27 -16.15
N ILE A 155 10.17 -9.04 -15.07
CA ILE A 155 10.92 -8.71 -13.85
C ILE A 155 12.39 -9.09 -14.03
N SER A 156 13.28 -8.09 -13.96
CA SER A 156 14.71 -8.33 -13.92
C SER A 156 15.20 -8.58 -12.49
N SER A 157 15.74 -9.78 -12.25
CA SER A 157 16.44 -10.12 -10.99
C SER A 157 17.74 -9.32 -10.78
N SER A 158 18.21 -8.60 -11.80
CA SER A 158 19.42 -7.78 -11.71
C SER A 158 19.28 -6.56 -10.78
N VAL A 159 18.06 -6.15 -10.45
CA VAL A 159 17.82 -4.90 -9.70
C VAL A 159 17.89 -5.17 -8.20
N ARG A 160 16.95 -5.95 -7.65
CA ARG A 160 16.86 -6.34 -6.22
C ARG A 160 15.95 -7.56 -6.06
N GLN A 161 16.31 -8.50 -5.18
CA GLN A 161 15.50 -9.70 -4.90
C GLN A 161 14.11 -9.36 -4.31
N ALA A 162 14.01 -8.31 -3.49
CA ALA A 162 12.73 -7.85 -2.92
C ALA A 162 11.72 -7.38 -3.97
N LEU A 163 12.18 -7.06 -5.19
CA LEU A 163 11.34 -6.64 -6.31
C LEU A 163 10.92 -7.83 -7.20
N GLU A 164 11.25 -9.06 -6.83
CA GLU A 164 10.93 -10.24 -7.65
C GLU A 164 9.49 -10.73 -7.46
N GLN A 165 8.79 -10.29 -6.41
CA GLN A 165 7.41 -10.70 -6.16
C GLN A 165 6.46 -10.08 -7.20
N PRO A 166 5.76 -10.88 -8.04
CA PRO A 166 4.89 -10.38 -9.10
C PRO A 166 3.81 -9.40 -8.62
N LEU A 167 3.26 -9.64 -7.42
CA LEU A 167 2.20 -8.81 -6.85
C LEU A 167 2.63 -7.35 -6.63
N ASN A 168 3.95 -7.09 -6.47
CA ASN A 168 4.49 -5.74 -6.42
C ASN A 168 4.26 -4.92 -7.70
N TYR A 169 3.96 -5.57 -8.83
CA TYR A 169 3.72 -4.89 -10.11
C TYR A 169 2.24 -4.72 -10.43
N ALA A 170 1.34 -5.31 -9.64
CA ALA A 170 -0.12 -5.23 -9.85
C ALA A 170 -0.63 -3.77 -9.89
N ARG A 171 0.06 -2.86 -9.18
CA ARG A 171 -0.20 -1.41 -9.21
C ARG A 171 -0.17 -0.80 -10.62
N ASN A 172 0.63 -1.35 -11.52
CA ASN A 172 0.76 -0.86 -12.91
C ASN A 172 -0.44 -1.27 -13.78
N TYR A 173 -1.24 -2.25 -13.33
CA TYR A 173 -2.37 -2.82 -14.05
C TYR A 173 -3.73 -2.34 -13.51
N LEU A 174 -3.75 -1.41 -12.55
CA LEU A 174 -4.98 -0.88 -11.95
C LEU A 174 -5.96 -0.32 -12.99
N ALA A 175 -5.46 0.29 -14.05
CA ALA A 175 -6.30 0.82 -15.12
C ALA A 175 -7.07 -0.27 -15.88
N ASP A 176 -6.50 -1.47 -15.97
CA ASP A 176 -7.06 -2.61 -16.69
C ASP A 176 -7.86 -3.54 -15.76
N LEU A 177 -7.47 -3.63 -14.49
CA LEU A 177 -8.12 -4.44 -13.45
C LEU A 177 -9.42 -3.80 -12.92
N LEU A 178 -9.41 -2.49 -12.69
CA LEU A 178 -10.55 -1.80 -12.07
C LEU A 178 -11.61 -1.43 -13.11
N GLU A 179 -12.86 -1.36 -12.66
CA GLU A 179 -14.01 -1.04 -13.50
C GLU A 179 -13.78 0.27 -14.29
N PRO A 180 -14.26 0.37 -15.56
CA PRO A 180 -14.08 1.56 -16.37
C PRO A 180 -14.65 2.85 -15.74
N CYS A 181 -15.66 2.71 -14.87
CA CYS A 181 -16.27 3.81 -14.12
C CYS A 181 -15.34 4.38 -13.04
N VAL A 182 -14.37 3.61 -12.54
CA VAL A 182 -13.39 4.07 -11.55
C VAL A 182 -12.39 4.96 -12.28
N ARG A 183 -12.46 6.27 -12.02
CA ARG A 183 -11.69 7.28 -12.75
C ARG A 183 -10.39 7.70 -12.05
N ARG A 184 -10.31 7.50 -10.74
CA ARG A 184 -9.17 7.85 -9.89
C ARG A 184 -9.02 6.79 -8.81
N VAL A 185 -7.79 6.52 -8.40
CA VAL A 185 -7.49 5.61 -7.28
C VAL A 185 -6.25 6.08 -6.52
N ILE A 186 -6.23 5.85 -5.21
CA ILE A 186 -5.01 5.95 -4.39
C ILE A 186 -4.46 4.53 -4.25
N TYR A 187 -3.25 4.27 -4.75
CA TYR A 187 -2.54 3.02 -4.48
C TYR A 187 -1.66 3.18 -3.23
N LEU A 188 -1.67 2.17 -2.36
CA LEU A 188 -0.93 2.11 -1.11
C LEU A 188 -0.20 0.77 -0.97
N ASP A 189 1.07 0.82 -0.55
CA ASP A 189 1.77 -0.36 -0.05
C ASP A 189 1.23 -0.78 1.32
N SER A 190 1.42 -2.06 1.64
CA SER A 190 0.91 -2.70 2.86
C SER A 190 1.63 -2.29 4.14
N ASP A 191 2.76 -1.58 4.07
CA ASP A 191 3.60 -1.22 5.22
C ASP A 191 3.36 0.21 5.74
N LEU A 192 2.18 0.76 5.47
CA LEU A 192 1.81 2.14 5.82
C LEU A 192 0.85 2.22 7.01
N VAL A 193 0.96 3.32 7.76
CA VAL A 193 0.00 3.72 8.79
C VAL A 193 -0.46 5.14 8.51
N PHE A 194 -1.78 5.33 8.45
CA PHE A 194 -2.40 6.63 8.24
C PHE A 194 -2.66 7.33 9.56
N VAL A 195 -2.30 8.60 9.64
CA VAL A 195 -2.50 9.43 10.85
C VAL A 195 -3.35 10.68 10.56
N ASP A 196 -3.88 10.79 9.34
CA ASP A 196 -4.70 11.92 8.89
C ASP A 196 -5.72 11.45 7.84
N ASN A 197 -6.69 12.31 7.53
CA ASN A 197 -7.82 12.04 6.66
C ASN A 197 -7.37 11.75 5.21
N ILE A 198 -7.73 10.57 4.70
CA ILE A 198 -7.42 10.12 3.33
C ILE A 198 -7.98 11.05 2.25
N SER A 199 -9.03 11.82 2.53
CA SER A 199 -9.61 12.78 1.60
C SER A 199 -8.63 13.88 1.18
N LYS A 200 -7.67 14.22 2.06
CA LYS A 200 -6.59 15.17 1.74
C LYS A 200 -5.69 14.62 0.64
N LEU A 201 -5.35 13.33 0.70
CA LEU A 201 -4.59 12.67 -0.36
C LEU A 201 -5.42 12.53 -1.64
N TRP A 202 -6.69 12.13 -1.53
CA TRP A 202 -7.62 11.99 -2.65
C TRP A 202 -7.81 13.28 -3.46
N SER A 203 -7.86 14.42 -2.77
CA SER A 203 -8.07 15.75 -3.35
C SER A 203 -6.80 16.38 -3.93
N THR A 204 -5.66 15.69 -3.88
CA THR A 204 -4.40 16.18 -4.46
C THR A 204 -4.58 16.55 -5.94
N ASN A 205 -4.23 17.79 -6.29
CA ASN A 205 -4.36 18.30 -7.65
C ASN A 205 -3.22 17.80 -8.54
N LEU A 206 -3.51 16.83 -9.41
CA LEU A 206 -2.56 16.28 -10.38
C LEU A 206 -2.25 17.20 -11.57
N ARG A 207 -2.94 18.34 -11.72
CA ARG A 207 -2.81 19.26 -12.86
C ARG A 207 -2.94 18.51 -14.20
N SER A 208 -1.89 18.51 -15.03
CA SER A 208 -1.80 17.78 -16.31
C SER A 208 -1.09 16.42 -16.19
N ARG A 209 -0.69 16.00 -14.99
CA ARG A 209 0.00 14.72 -14.74
C ARG A 209 -0.99 13.57 -14.54
N THR A 210 -0.53 12.35 -14.81
CA THR A 210 -1.32 11.12 -14.62
C THR A 210 -1.20 10.58 -13.21
N ILE A 211 -0.03 10.76 -12.59
CA ILE A 211 0.26 10.28 -11.24
C ILE A 211 0.78 11.42 -10.37
N GLY A 212 0.50 11.34 -9.08
CA GLY A 212 1.18 12.08 -8.03
C GLY A 212 1.78 11.09 -7.03
N ALA A 213 3.05 11.26 -6.70
CA ALA A 213 3.79 10.37 -5.81
C ALA A 213 4.89 11.16 -5.07
N PRO A 214 5.32 10.72 -3.87
CA PRO A 214 6.43 11.33 -3.15
C PRO A 214 7.75 11.22 -3.92
N GLU A 215 8.49 12.32 -4.04
CA GLU A 215 9.84 12.33 -4.61
C GLU A 215 10.90 12.04 -3.53
N TYR A 216 11.92 11.26 -3.90
CA TYR A 216 13.05 10.95 -3.06
C TYR A 216 14.37 11.15 -3.81
N CYS A 217 15.08 12.24 -3.46
CA CYS A 217 16.36 12.64 -4.05
C CYS A 217 17.58 12.36 -3.15
N HIS A 218 17.35 11.78 -1.97
CA HIS A 218 18.39 11.55 -0.96
C HIS A 218 18.82 10.08 -0.85
N ALA A 219 18.40 9.24 -1.81
CA ALA A 219 18.82 7.84 -1.85
C ALA A 219 20.30 7.72 -2.22
N ASN A 220 21.01 6.88 -1.47
CA ASN A 220 22.30 6.39 -1.89
C ASN A 220 22.09 5.29 -2.93
N PHE A 221 22.00 5.67 -4.21
CA PHE A 221 21.73 4.73 -5.29
C PHE A 221 22.80 3.66 -5.45
N THR A 222 24.06 3.96 -5.12
CA THR A 222 25.16 2.99 -5.14
C THR A 222 24.88 1.81 -4.21
N LYS A 223 24.24 2.06 -3.06
CA LYS A 223 23.79 1.01 -2.13
C LYS A 223 22.40 0.46 -2.44
N TYR A 224 21.58 1.23 -3.16
CA TYR A 224 20.21 0.84 -3.49
C TYR A 224 20.17 -0.26 -4.54
N PHE A 225 21.05 -0.20 -5.54
CA PHE A 225 21.15 -1.20 -6.59
C PHE A 225 22.29 -2.20 -6.33
N THR A 226 22.14 -3.41 -6.87
CA THR A 226 23.13 -4.48 -6.75
C THR A 226 24.41 -4.17 -7.53
N ASN A 227 25.47 -4.94 -7.26
CA ASN A 227 26.69 -4.89 -8.07
C ASN A 227 26.43 -5.29 -9.53
N SER A 228 25.51 -6.22 -9.80
CA SER A 228 25.20 -6.64 -11.18
C SER A 228 24.56 -5.50 -11.97
N PHE A 229 23.67 -4.72 -11.34
CA PHE A 229 23.11 -3.50 -11.92
C PHE A 229 24.20 -2.51 -12.35
N TRP A 230 25.16 -2.21 -11.46
CA TRP A 230 26.22 -1.25 -11.74
C TRP A 230 27.24 -1.74 -12.78
N SER A 231 27.39 -3.06 -12.93
CA SER A 231 28.29 -3.67 -13.93
C SER A 231 27.73 -3.69 -15.35
N ASP A 232 26.42 -3.48 -15.53
CA ASP A 232 25.78 -3.45 -16.86
C ASP A 232 25.62 -1.99 -17.33
N ASP A 233 26.37 -1.62 -18.38
CA ASP A 233 26.35 -0.27 -18.95
C ASP A 233 24.98 0.20 -19.43
N ARG A 234 24.07 -0.74 -19.78
CA ARG A 234 22.69 -0.39 -20.17
C ARG A 234 21.92 0.20 -19.01
N PHE A 235 22.15 -0.30 -17.79
CA PHE A 235 21.49 0.16 -16.59
C PHE A 235 22.21 1.35 -15.97
N SER A 236 23.53 1.22 -15.74
CA SER A 236 24.36 2.27 -15.12
C SER A 236 24.42 3.55 -15.95
N GLY A 237 24.33 3.43 -17.29
CA GLY A 237 24.25 4.54 -18.23
C GLY A 237 23.10 5.51 -17.97
N THR A 238 22.00 5.03 -17.34
CA THR A 238 20.84 5.87 -16.95
C THR A 238 21.22 6.99 -15.99
N PHE A 239 22.30 6.83 -15.22
CA PHE A 239 22.76 7.78 -14.21
C PHE A 239 23.82 8.76 -14.74
N ARG A 240 24.35 8.53 -15.94
CA ARG A 240 25.48 9.31 -16.47
C ARG A 240 25.10 10.80 -16.64
N GLY A 241 25.84 11.68 -15.97
CA GLY A 241 25.63 13.13 -16.02
C GLY A 241 24.33 13.62 -15.36
N ARG A 242 23.68 12.78 -14.55
CA ARG A 242 22.43 13.12 -13.86
C ARG A 242 22.61 13.16 -12.35
N LYS A 243 21.81 13.99 -11.68
CA LYS A 243 21.55 13.89 -10.25
C LYS A 243 20.26 13.08 -10.06
N PRO A 244 20.35 11.76 -9.81
CA PRO A 244 19.18 10.91 -9.80
C PRO A 244 18.25 11.23 -8.62
N CYS A 245 16.96 11.18 -8.91
CA CYS A 245 15.88 11.08 -7.93
C CYS A 245 14.93 9.97 -8.41
N TYR A 246 14.19 9.38 -7.49
CA TYR A 246 13.09 8.49 -7.85
C TYR A 246 11.83 8.93 -7.13
N PHE A 247 10.66 8.52 -7.62
CA PHE A 247 9.42 8.67 -6.88
C PHE A 247 9.05 7.34 -6.23
N ASN A 248 8.63 7.37 -4.97
CA ASN A 248 8.21 6.18 -4.26
C ASN A 248 6.84 5.71 -4.78
N THR A 249 6.75 4.47 -5.22
CA THR A 249 5.54 3.87 -5.80
C THR A 249 4.60 3.25 -4.76
N GLY A 250 4.93 3.35 -3.47
CA GLY A 250 4.14 2.86 -2.35
C GLY A 250 3.03 3.80 -1.91
N VAL A 251 3.02 5.04 -2.37
CA VAL A 251 1.88 5.96 -2.26
C VAL A 251 1.70 6.69 -3.57
N MET A 252 0.62 6.41 -4.28
CA MET A 252 0.35 7.05 -5.57
C MET A 252 -1.12 7.47 -5.68
N VAL A 253 -1.36 8.70 -6.15
CA VAL A 253 -2.68 9.14 -6.62
C VAL A 253 -2.68 9.04 -8.15
N ILE A 254 -3.58 8.24 -8.71
CA ILE A 254 -3.56 7.88 -10.13
C ILE A 254 -4.86 8.34 -10.81
N ASP A 255 -4.73 9.11 -11.89
CA ASP A 255 -5.81 9.40 -12.83
C ASP A 255 -5.92 8.26 -13.86
N LEU A 256 -6.86 7.34 -13.61
CA LEU A 256 -7.05 6.15 -14.45
C LEU A 256 -7.61 6.50 -15.83
N VAL A 257 -8.34 7.62 -15.97
CA VAL A 257 -8.83 8.07 -17.27
C VAL A 257 -7.66 8.44 -18.17
N ARG A 258 -6.73 9.25 -17.65
CA ARG A 258 -5.51 9.61 -18.39
C ARG A 258 -4.62 8.40 -18.62
N TRP A 259 -4.53 7.49 -17.65
CA TRP A 259 -3.75 6.27 -17.78
C TRP A 259 -4.23 5.39 -18.93
N ARG A 260 -5.53 5.08 -18.96
CA ARG A 260 -6.17 4.31 -20.04
C ARG A 260 -6.00 5.00 -21.39
N ARG A 261 -6.27 6.31 -21.46
CA ARG A 261 -6.16 7.09 -22.72
C ARG A 261 -4.75 7.09 -23.30
N ALA A 262 -3.73 7.22 -22.46
CA ALA A 262 -2.34 7.21 -22.90
C ALA A 262 -1.79 5.79 -23.13
N GLY A 263 -2.47 4.77 -22.61
CA GLY A 263 -2.05 3.37 -22.67
C GLY A 263 -0.76 3.11 -21.89
N PHE A 264 -0.60 3.69 -20.70
CA PHE A 264 0.67 3.59 -19.96
C PHE A 264 1.05 2.17 -19.54
N THR A 265 0.09 1.27 -19.30
CA THR A 265 0.39 -0.15 -18.99
C THR A 265 1.32 -0.73 -20.06
N ARG A 266 0.89 -0.66 -21.34
CA ARG A 266 1.66 -1.13 -22.51
C ARG A 266 2.95 -0.35 -22.80
N ARG A 267 3.16 0.82 -22.21
CA ARG A 267 4.39 1.62 -22.40
C ARG A 267 5.46 1.30 -21.36
N ILE A 268 5.04 0.72 -20.22
CA ILE A 268 5.92 0.37 -19.11
C ILE A 268 6.43 -1.07 -19.26
N GLU A 269 5.62 -1.95 -19.89
CA GLU A 269 6.07 -3.25 -20.43
C GLU A 269 7.17 -3.09 -21.49
#